data_AF-A0A399SV29-F1
#
_entry.id   AF-A0A399SV29-F1
#
_cell.length_a   1.000
_cell.length_b   1.000
_cell.length_c   1.000
_cell.angle_alpha   90.00
_cell.angle_beta   90.00
_cell.angle_gamma   90.00
#
_symmetry.space_group_name_H-M   'P 1'
#
loop_
_entity.id
_entity.type
_entity.pdbx_description
1 polymer ?
#
loop_
_entity_poly.entity_id
_entity_poly.type
_entity_poly.pdbx_seq_one_letter_code
_entity_poly.pdbx_strand_id
1 'polypeptide(L)'
;MDYLNDQLENEAKVILPDEGEWIAFGNSSVVLRLTSEDTNDRFGIYQITLDGGAEGAKLHYHRFMDETFIVEEGIVSLQAGTKKSGCRARNDCLHSPFYTSCF
;
A
#
# COMPACT_ATOMS: atom_id res chain seq x y z
N MET A 1 -8.85 -24.57 10.11
CA MET A 1 -10.06 -23.74 10.16
C MET A 1 -11.26 -24.59 9.78
N ASP A 2 -12.30 -24.58 10.61
CA ASP A 2 -13.58 -25.19 10.29
C ASP A 2 -14.45 -24.13 9.61
N TYR A 3 -14.35 -24.07 8.28
CA TYR A 3 -15.07 -23.10 7.46
C TYR A 3 -16.60 -23.25 7.50
N LEU A 4 -17.11 -24.36 8.06
CA LEU A 4 -18.56 -24.64 8.14
C LEU A 4 -19.18 -24.20 9.47
N ASN A 5 -18.37 -24.03 10.50
CA ASN A 5 -18.80 -23.56 11.83
C ASN A 5 -18.17 -22.22 12.22
N ASP A 6 -17.65 -21.48 11.23
CA ASP A 6 -17.01 -20.18 11.45
C ASP A 6 -18.01 -19.18 12.04
N GLN A 7 -17.64 -18.56 13.16
CA GLN A 7 -18.48 -17.55 13.81
C GLN A 7 -18.24 -16.23 13.09
N LEU A 8 -19.18 -15.85 12.23
CA LEU A 8 -19.11 -14.60 11.48
C LEU A 8 -19.37 -13.42 12.43
N GLU A 9 -18.30 -12.77 12.88
CA GLU A 9 -18.36 -11.54 13.65
C GLU A 9 -18.44 -10.34 12.69
N ASN A 10 -19.43 -9.46 12.91
CA ASN A 10 -19.62 -8.25 12.10
C ASN A 10 -18.91 -7.06 12.75
N GLU A 11 -17.65 -6.86 12.41
CA GLU A 11 -16.80 -5.78 12.92
C GLU A 11 -16.45 -4.77 11.82
N ALA A 12 -17.46 -4.14 11.23
CA ALA A 12 -17.23 -3.09 10.25
C ALA A 12 -16.47 -1.90 10.88
N LYS A 13 -15.30 -1.57 10.34
CA LYS A 13 -14.49 -0.42 10.75
C LYS A 13 -14.58 0.69 9.70
N VAL A 14 -14.90 1.90 10.13
CA VAL A 14 -14.78 3.12 9.32
C VAL A 14 -13.53 3.84 9.78
N ILE A 15 -12.68 4.24 8.85
CA ILE A 15 -11.44 4.96 9.15
C ILE A 15 -11.53 6.34 8.53
N LEU A 16 -11.50 7.36 9.37
CA LEU A 16 -11.60 8.76 8.96
C LEU A 16 -10.26 9.30 8.47
N PRO A 17 -10.22 10.37 7.65
CA PRO A 17 -8.99 10.91 7.08
C PRO A 17 -7.89 11.29 8.08
N ASP A 18 -8.21 11.54 9.34
CA ASP A 18 -7.29 11.89 10.42
C ASP A 18 -6.90 10.70 11.33
N GLU A 19 -7.47 9.51 11.11
CA GLU A 19 -7.23 8.31 11.91
C GLU A 19 -6.15 7.38 11.35
N GLY A 20 -5.51 6.61 12.22
CA GLY A 20 -4.47 5.64 11.84
C GLY A 20 -3.14 5.94 12.52
N GLU A 21 -2.22 4.99 12.43
CA GLU A 21 -0.89 5.14 13.01
C GLU A 21 0.01 5.95 12.07
N TRP A 22 0.60 7.03 12.58
CA TRP A 22 1.48 7.90 11.82
C TRP A 22 2.95 7.55 12.05
N ILE A 23 3.65 7.24 10.97
CA ILE A 23 5.10 6.98 10.96
C ILE A 23 5.76 8.04 10.07
N ALA A 24 6.52 8.96 10.67
CA ALA A 24 7.20 10.05 9.97
C ALA A 24 8.69 9.77 9.77
N PHE A 25 9.24 10.16 8.62
CA PHE A 25 10.65 10.07 8.30
C PHE A 25 11.08 11.23 7.39
N GLY A 26 11.78 12.21 7.97
CA GLY A 26 12.06 13.47 7.28
C GLY A 26 10.75 14.24 7.05
N ASN A 27 10.53 14.75 5.83
CA ASN A 27 9.23 15.33 5.46
C ASN A 27 8.31 14.33 4.73
N SER A 28 8.69 13.05 4.69
CA SER A 28 7.84 11.97 4.21
C SER A 28 7.14 11.28 5.38
N SER A 29 5.99 10.67 5.11
CA SER A 29 5.19 10.00 6.13
C SER A 29 4.40 8.82 5.58
N VAL A 30 4.11 7.87 6.44
CA VAL A 30 3.16 6.77 6.19
C VAL A 30 2.08 6.82 7.26
N VAL A 31 0.83 6.74 6.85
CA VAL A 31 -0.32 6.55 7.75
C VAL A 31 -0.85 5.14 7.53
N LEU A 32 -0.79 4.31 8.58
CA LEU A 32 -1.35 2.96 8.57
C LEU A 32 -2.85 3.06 8.85
N ARG A 33 -3.67 2.83 7.82
CA ARG A 33 -5.14 2.85 7.95
C ARG A 33 -5.63 1.48 8.39
N LEU A 34 -5.31 0.45 7.63
CA LEU A 34 -5.61 -0.94 7.98
C LEU A 34 -4.34 -1.76 8.02
N THR A 35 -4.20 -2.54 9.06
CA THR A 35 -3.07 -3.43 9.29
C THR A 35 -3.48 -4.90 9.14
N SER A 36 -2.51 -5.80 9.20
CA SER A 36 -2.78 -7.24 9.23
C SER A 36 -3.61 -7.67 10.44
N GLU A 37 -3.46 -7.01 11.58
CA GLU A 37 -4.28 -7.27 12.78
C GLU A 37 -5.75 -6.94 12.50
N ASP A 38 -6.03 -5.81 11.83
CA ASP A 38 -7.40 -5.40 11.48
C ASP A 38 -8.05 -6.31 10.44
N THR A 39 -7.26 -6.98 9.59
CA THR A 39 -7.78 -7.71 8.42
C THR A 39 -7.58 -9.22 8.50
N ASN A 40 -7.10 -9.75 9.62
CA ASN A 40 -6.74 -11.16 9.77
C ASN A 40 -5.71 -11.63 8.73
N ASP A 41 -4.61 -10.88 8.60
CA ASP A 41 -3.49 -11.12 7.68
C ASP A 41 -3.89 -11.16 6.18
N ARG A 42 -5.01 -10.51 5.81
CA ARG A 42 -5.51 -10.54 4.43
C ARG A 42 -4.95 -9.42 3.56
N PHE A 43 -4.93 -8.18 4.07
CA PHE A 43 -4.41 -7.02 3.37
C PHE A 43 -4.08 -5.86 4.31
N GLY A 44 -3.32 -4.89 3.84
CA GLY A 44 -3.12 -3.61 4.52
C GLY A 44 -3.53 -2.45 3.62
N ILE A 45 -3.89 -1.32 4.22
CA ILE A 45 -4.11 -0.05 3.51
C ILE A 45 -3.25 1.02 4.16
N TYR A 46 -2.35 1.60 3.36
CA TYR A 46 -1.39 2.60 3.81
C TYR A 46 -1.46 3.83 2.91
N GLN A 47 -1.42 5.01 3.53
CA GLN A 47 -1.27 6.27 2.81
C GLN A 47 0.16 6.74 2.94
N ILE A 48 0.84 6.92 1.81
CA ILE A 48 2.25 7.30 1.76
C ILE A 48 2.36 8.70 1.17
N THR A 49 3.05 9.60 1.88
CA THR A 49 3.43 10.93 1.39
C THR A 49 4.94 10.98 1.28
N LEU A 50 5.43 11.33 0.09
CA LEU A 50 6.86 11.44 -0.19
C LEU A 50 7.20 12.86 -0.60
N ASP A 51 8.40 13.30 -0.24
CA ASP A 51 8.97 14.54 -0.77
C ASP A 51 9.20 14.45 -2.29
N GLY A 52 9.11 15.60 -2.96
CA GLY A 52 9.45 15.69 -4.38
C GLY A 52 10.89 15.25 -4.63
N GLY A 53 11.08 14.20 -5.44
CA GLY A 53 12.39 13.63 -5.73
C GLY A 53 12.96 12.72 -4.63
N ALA A 54 12.17 12.38 -3.61
CA ALA A 54 12.56 11.36 -2.64
C ALA A 54 12.91 10.05 -3.35
N GLU A 55 13.99 9.40 -2.92
CA GLU A 55 14.28 8.03 -3.33
C GLU A 55 13.24 7.11 -2.68
N GLY A 56 12.57 6.29 -3.50
CA GLY A 56 11.61 5.30 -3.04
C GLY A 56 12.29 4.11 -2.34
N ALA A 57 11.64 2.95 -2.39
CA ALA A 57 12.24 1.71 -1.89
C ALA A 57 13.53 1.33 -2.68
N LYS A 58 14.06 0.12 -2.53
CA LYS A 58 15.09 -0.43 -3.44
C LYS A 58 14.47 -1.50 -4.33
N LEU A 59 15.17 -2.00 -5.35
CA LEU A 59 14.61 -3.02 -6.26
C LEU A 59 14.40 -4.30 -5.51
N HIS A 60 13.13 -4.66 -5.33
CA HIS A 60 12.75 -5.83 -4.57
C HIS A 60 11.47 -6.43 -5.12
N TYR A 61 11.08 -7.59 -4.59
CA TYR A 61 9.84 -8.28 -4.90
C TYR A 61 9.28 -8.89 -3.62
N HIS A 62 7.95 -9.06 -3.60
CA HIS A 62 7.26 -9.74 -2.52
C HIS A 62 6.97 -11.19 -2.90
N ARG A 63 7.08 -12.11 -1.93
CA ARG A 63 6.83 -13.55 -2.14
C ARG A 63 5.42 -14.00 -1.77
N PHE A 64 4.77 -13.24 -0.89
CA PHE A 64 3.56 -13.64 -0.19
C PHE A 64 2.44 -12.61 -0.28
N MET A 65 2.68 -11.51 -0.99
CA MET A 65 1.72 -10.43 -1.14
C MET A 65 1.85 -9.81 -2.52
N ASP A 66 0.71 -9.32 -3.00
CA ASP A 66 0.65 -8.33 -4.06
C ASP A 66 0.73 -6.94 -3.43
N GLU A 67 1.13 -5.96 -4.22
CA GLU A 67 1.16 -4.56 -3.82
C GLU A 67 0.45 -3.72 -4.88
N THR A 68 -0.39 -2.80 -4.46
CA THR A 68 -1.10 -1.90 -5.37
C THR A 68 -0.94 -0.46 -4.93
N PHE A 69 -0.51 0.40 -5.84
CA PHE A 69 -0.37 1.83 -5.64
C PHE A 69 -1.48 2.57 -6.38
N ILE A 70 -2.18 3.42 -5.65
CA ILE A 70 -3.16 4.36 -6.20
C ILE A 70 -2.61 5.75 -5.94
N VAL A 71 -2.35 6.51 -7.00
CA VAL A 71 -1.78 7.86 -6.86
C VAL A 71 -2.90 8.86 -6.61
N GLU A 72 -2.95 9.40 -5.39
CA GLU A 72 -3.94 10.40 -4.99
C GLU A 72 -3.53 11.83 -5.41
N GLU A 73 -2.24 12.17 -5.29
CA GLU A 73 -1.71 13.48 -5.66
C GLU A 73 -0.31 13.37 -6.30
N GLY A 74 0.02 14.29 -7.20
CA GLY A 74 1.34 14.39 -7.81
C GLY A 74 1.63 13.33 -8.88
N ILE A 75 2.92 12.99 -9.01
CA ILE A 75 3.41 12.00 -9.97
C ILE A 75 4.41 11.09 -9.24
N VAL A 76 4.14 9.79 -9.27
CA VAL A 76 5.05 8.76 -8.75
C VAL A 76 5.72 8.09 -9.95
N SER A 77 7.05 8.04 -9.93
CA SER A 77 7.83 7.29 -10.92
C SER A 77 8.04 5.89 -10.39
N LEU A 78 7.75 4.89 -11.22
CA LEU A 78 7.80 3.49 -10.86
C LEU A 78 8.72 2.71 -11.79
N GLN A 79 9.56 1.82 -11.25
CA GLN A 79 10.37 0.90 -12.03
C GLN A 79 9.92 -0.55 -11.83
N ALA A 80 9.52 -1.24 -12.90
CA ALA A 80 9.23 -2.67 -12.92
C ALA A 80 10.31 -3.39 -13.76
N GLY A 81 11.23 -4.09 -13.09
CA GLY A 81 12.42 -4.65 -13.72
C GLY A 81 13.27 -3.55 -14.40
N THR A 82 13.30 -3.52 -15.73
CA THR A 82 14.02 -2.49 -16.51
C THR A 82 13.10 -1.39 -17.06
N LYS A 83 11.77 -1.54 -16.93
CA LYS A 83 10.80 -0.59 -17.45
C LYS A 83 10.50 0.48 -16.40
N LYS A 84 10.59 1.75 -16.80
CA LYS A 84 10.14 2.89 -15.99
C LYS A 84 8.84 3.45 -16.53
N SER A 85 7.92 3.79 -15.63
CA SER A 85 6.63 4.41 -15.95
C SER A 85 6.33 5.50 -14.93
N GLY A 86 5.66 6.58 -15.34
CA GLY A 86 5.14 7.59 -14.42
C GLY A 86 3.64 7.40 -14.24
N CYS A 87 3.18 7.29 -12.99
CA CYS A 87 1.78 7.24 -12.61
C CYS A 87 1.38 8.59 -12.00
N ARG A 88 0.22 9.11 -12.38
CA ARG A 88 -0.27 10.44 -12.00
C ARG A 88 -1.57 10.34 -11.23
N ALA A 89 -1.87 11.38 -10.45
CA ALA A 89 -3.15 11.58 -9.79
C ALA A 89 -4.31 11.80 -10.79
N ARG A 90 -4.75 10.75 -11.49
CA ARG A 90 -5.92 10.66 -12.38
C ARG A 90 -6.45 9.23 -12.47
N ASN A 91 -6.56 8.55 -11.34
CA ASN A 91 -6.91 7.12 -11.24
C ASN A 91 -5.88 6.17 -11.89
N ASP A 92 -4.63 6.61 -12.03
CA ASP A 92 -3.58 5.66 -12.39
C ASP A 92 -3.38 4.71 -11.20
N CYS A 93 -3.49 3.43 -11.49
CA CYS A 93 -3.26 2.35 -10.55
C CYS A 93 -2.10 1.51 -11.08
N LEU A 94 -1.13 1.21 -10.20
CA LEU A 94 -0.12 0.20 -10.46
C LEU A 94 -0.41 -0.99 -9.57
N HIS A 95 -0.52 -2.17 -10.17
CA HIS A 95 -0.57 -3.44 -9.45
C HIS A 95 0.72 -4.22 -9.71
N SER A 96 1.40 -4.61 -8.64
CA SER A 96 2.60 -5.42 -8.61
C SER A 96 2.26 -6.78 -7.98
N PRO A 97 2.06 -7.83 -8.79
CA PRO A 97 1.77 -9.15 -8.23
C PRO A 97 3.03 -9.75 -7.60
N PHE A 98 2.82 -10.73 -6.73
CA PHE A 98 3.90 -11.53 -6.12
C PHE A 98 4.93 -11.99 -7.18
N TYR A 99 6.21 -12.01 -6.80
CA TYR A 99 7.37 -12.24 -7.67
C TYR A 99 7.63 -11.18 -8.76
N THR A 100 6.92 -10.06 -8.76
CA THR A 100 7.26 -8.92 -9.63
C THR A 100 8.23 -7.98 -8.93
N SER A 101 9.31 -7.62 -9.63
CA SER A 101 10.30 -6.71 -9.08
C SER A 101 9.95 -5.25 -9.37
N CYS A 102 9.63 -4.47 -8.33
CA CYS A 102 9.08 -3.11 -8.43
C CYS A 102 9.69 -2.12 -7.44
N PHE A 103 9.78 -0.84 -7.86
CA PHE A 103 9.82 0.44 -7.12
C PHE A 103 10.30 1.56 -8.06
#